data_AF-A0A8I0ETJ8-F1
#
_entry.id   AF-A0A8I0ETJ8-F1
#
_cell.length_a   1.000
_cell.length_b   1.000
_cell.length_c   1.000
_cell.angle_alpha   90.00
_cell.angle_beta   90.00
_cell.angle_gamma   90.00
#
_symmetry.space_group_name_H-M   'P 1'
#
loop_
_entity.id
_entity.type
_entity.pdbx_description
1 polymer ?
#
loop_
_entity_poly.entity_id
_entity_poly.type
_entity_poly.pdbx_seq_one_letter_code
_entity_poly.pdbx_strand_id
1 'polypeptide(L)'
;MNDDEMFRVDSFDDLLNALPTLFGFVPRECVIGLSVSGPTCRFGFRLRHDLPPRGREKAVAAGLAEHLVRHGREGFFLIALSADAERARIMVTALRDALPVGRSWLVLWADEDRVWSAVPGHPEEGVAYALDRHHEAIVRAVAQGQVILADRSELANEVAPPAEQDEERLDRTHDVALERFLERATTTDPARFLTAERARVAHLVERALGGADLAEEDLVELAVLTSSMNVRDAVWPGIGRDNARGMHRLWAAVSRVASPDFAPAPLCLTGFAAWQMGDGARALVALDRALRLEPRYRMGLLLQDVLEAGVHPDRWSQADVTA
;
A
#
# COMPACT_ATOMS: atom_id res chain seq x y z
N MET A 1 6.03 12.40 -18.60
CA MET A 1 6.37 10.97 -18.60
C MET A 1 6.35 10.53 -20.06
N ASN A 2 7.49 10.14 -20.62
CA ASN A 2 7.57 9.74 -22.03
C ASN A 2 6.84 8.40 -22.23
N ASP A 3 6.10 8.24 -23.33
CA ASP A 3 5.41 6.98 -23.67
C ASP A 3 6.39 5.78 -23.84
N ASP A 4 7.69 6.05 -23.97
CA ASP A 4 8.78 5.07 -24.13
C ASP A 4 9.20 4.38 -22.82
N GLU A 5 8.76 4.88 -21.67
CA GLU A 5 9.06 4.27 -20.35
C GLU A 5 7.98 3.29 -19.87
N MET A 6 6.83 3.23 -20.55
CA MET A 6 5.67 2.46 -20.11
C MET A 6 5.71 1.03 -20.67
N PHE A 7 5.79 0.05 -19.77
CA PHE A 7 5.67 -1.37 -20.14
C PHE A 7 4.27 -1.66 -20.72
N ARG A 8 4.21 -2.33 -21.86
CA ARG A 8 2.97 -2.77 -22.51
C ARG A 8 2.79 -4.28 -22.33
N VAL A 9 1.57 -4.67 -22.02
CA VAL A 9 1.18 -6.07 -21.82
C VAL A 9 0.55 -6.54 -23.13
N ASP A 10 1.20 -7.48 -23.82
CA ASP A 10 0.73 -8.00 -25.11
C ASP A 10 0.23 -9.46 -25.02
N SER A 11 0.46 -10.13 -23.89
CA SER A 11 0.05 -11.51 -23.64
C SER A 11 -0.47 -11.75 -22.22
N PHE A 12 -1.07 -12.92 -21.96
CA PHE A 12 -1.44 -13.32 -20.60
C PHE A 12 -0.21 -13.57 -19.72
N ASP A 13 0.86 -14.09 -20.30
CA ASP A 13 2.13 -14.29 -19.59
C ASP A 13 2.73 -12.95 -19.14
N ASP A 14 2.72 -11.94 -20.01
CA ASP A 14 3.14 -10.57 -19.65
C ASP A 14 2.28 -10.00 -18.51
N LEU A 15 0.96 -10.21 -18.57
CA LEU A 15 0.04 -9.69 -17.57
C LEU A 15 0.32 -10.32 -16.20
N LEU A 16 0.46 -11.65 -16.16
CA LEU A 16 0.74 -12.40 -14.94
C LEU A 16 2.11 -12.03 -14.36
N ASN A 17 3.14 -11.91 -15.20
CA ASN A 17 4.48 -11.47 -14.81
C ASN A 17 4.53 -10.00 -14.37
N ALA A 18 3.60 -9.15 -14.82
CA ALA A 18 3.51 -7.76 -14.40
C ALA A 18 2.78 -7.59 -13.05
N LEU A 19 1.95 -8.54 -12.60
CA LEU A 19 1.17 -8.41 -11.36
C LEU A 19 2.02 -8.06 -10.12
N PRO A 20 3.22 -8.66 -9.88
CA PRO A 20 4.04 -8.29 -8.73
C PRO A 20 4.44 -6.81 -8.71
N THR A 21 4.59 -6.20 -9.89
CA THR A 21 4.91 -4.78 -10.01
C THR A 21 3.73 -3.88 -9.65
N LEU A 22 2.49 -4.37 -9.80
CA LEU A 22 1.29 -3.62 -9.47
C LEU A 22 1.01 -3.56 -7.96
N PHE A 23 1.47 -4.57 -7.21
CA PHE A 23 1.19 -4.72 -5.78
C PHE A 23 2.43 -4.65 -4.88
N GLY A 24 3.65 -4.68 -5.43
CA GLY A 24 4.89 -4.65 -4.66
C GLY A 24 5.30 -5.99 -4.03
N PHE A 25 4.58 -7.07 -4.33
CA PHE A 25 4.90 -8.43 -3.90
C PHE A 25 4.25 -9.44 -4.86
N VAL A 26 4.69 -10.70 -4.86
CA VAL A 26 4.10 -11.75 -5.71
C VAL A 26 2.72 -12.17 -5.17
N PRO A 27 1.61 -11.89 -5.89
CA PRO A 27 0.28 -12.24 -5.40
C PRO A 27 0.02 -13.75 -5.49
N ARG A 28 -0.55 -14.32 -4.44
CA ARG A 28 -0.96 -15.73 -4.33
C ARG A 28 -2.31 -15.84 -3.63
N GLU A 29 -3.03 -16.93 -3.88
CA GLU A 29 -4.32 -17.27 -3.24
C GLU A 29 -5.27 -16.06 -3.17
N CYS A 30 -5.46 -15.38 -4.30
CA CYS A 30 -6.23 -14.14 -4.35
C CYS A 30 -7.03 -13.96 -5.63
N VAL A 31 -8.01 -13.06 -5.57
CA VAL A 31 -8.69 -12.48 -6.74
C VAL A 31 -8.28 -11.02 -6.92
N ILE A 32 -8.10 -10.61 -8.16
CA ILE A 32 -7.64 -9.29 -8.58
C ILE A 32 -8.64 -8.72 -9.59
N GLY A 33 -9.01 -7.46 -9.41
CA GLY A 33 -9.76 -6.67 -10.37
C GLY A 33 -8.95 -5.43 -10.76
N LEU A 34 -8.68 -5.27 -12.05
CA LEU A 34 -7.99 -4.11 -12.61
C LEU A 34 -8.99 -3.31 -13.43
N SER A 35 -9.22 -2.04 -13.09
CA SER A 35 -9.99 -1.15 -13.97
C SER A 35 -9.12 -0.77 -15.16
N VAL A 36 -9.69 -0.82 -16.36
CA VAL A 36 -9.05 -0.41 -17.61
C VAL A 36 -9.85 0.72 -18.25
N SER A 37 -9.15 1.66 -18.88
CA SER A 37 -9.78 2.79 -19.56
C SER A 37 -9.07 3.19 -20.85
N GLY A 38 -9.83 3.76 -21.78
CA GLY A 38 -9.37 4.25 -23.06
C GLY A 38 -9.01 3.14 -24.05
N PRO A 39 -8.66 3.53 -25.30
CA PRO A 39 -8.39 2.59 -26.39
C PRO A 39 -7.11 1.75 -26.16
N THR A 40 -6.22 2.21 -25.28
CA THR A 40 -4.97 1.50 -24.92
C THR A 40 -5.10 0.70 -23.63
N CYS A 41 -6.32 0.53 -23.09
CA CYS A 41 -6.59 -0.22 -21.87
C CYS A 41 -5.67 0.15 -20.69
N ARG A 42 -5.47 1.44 -20.44
CA ARG A 42 -4.60 1.92 -19.35
C ARG A 42 -5.15 1.44 -18.00
N PHE A 43 -4.28 0.87 -17.17
CA PHE A 43 -4.63 0.41 -15.84
C PHE A 43 -4.90 1.60 -14.92
N GLY A 44 -6.03 1.55 -14.22
CA GLY A 44 -6.46 2.54 -13.24
C GLY A 44 -6.48 1.94 -11.83
N PHE A 45 -7.64 2.00 -11.19
CA PHE A 45 -7.92 1.38 -9.89
C PHE A 45 -7.60 -0.13 -9.91
N ARG A 46 -6.98 -0.60 -8.82
CA ARG A 46 -6.53 -1.98 -8.63
C ARG A 46 -7.09 -2.49 -7.31
N LEU A 47 -7.81 -3.60 -7.37
CA LEU A 47 -8.35 -4.28 -6.22
C LEU A 47 -7.73 -5.66 -6.14
N ARG A 48 -7.32 -6.07 -4.94
CA ARG A 48 -6.84 -7.42 -4.65
C ARG A 48 -7.42 -7.87 -3.32
N HIS A 49 -7.99 -9.06 -3.31
CA HIS A 49 -8.60 -9.66 -2.12
C HIS A 49 -8.18 -11.13 -2.01
N ASP A 50 -7.86 -11.59 -0.79
CA ASP A 50 -7.53 -12.99 -0.53
C ASP A 50 -8.72 -13.91 -0.88
N LEU A 51 -8.48 -15.13 -1.36
CA LEU A 51 -9.58 -16.04 -1.68
C LEU A 51 -10.36 -16.38 -0.41
N PRO A 52 -11.70 -16.19 -0.40
CA PRO A 52 -12.48 -16.47 0.78
C PRO A 52 -12.56 -17.99 1.04
N PRO A 53 -13.03 -18.40 2.23
CA PRO A 53 -13.41 -19.78 2.48
C PRO A 53 -14.45 -20.26 1.46
N ARG A 54 -14.39 -21.55 1.12
CA ARG A 54 -15.30 -22.15 0.13
C ARG A 54 -16.76 -21.92 0.50
N GLY A 55 -17.58 -21.54 -0.48
CA GLY A 55 -19.01 -21.25 -0.32
C GLY A 55 -19.34 -19.78 -0.02
N ARG A 56 -18.34 -18.91 0.19
CA ARG A 56 -18.51 -17.47 0.42
C ARG A 56 -18.25 -16.62 -0.81
N GLU A 57 -17.86 -17.21 -1.94
CA GLU A 57 -17.36 -16.52 -3.13
C GLU A 57 -18.37 -15.52 -3.68
N LYS A 58 -19.65 -15.91 -3.82
CA LYS A 58 -20.71 -15.01 -4.33
C LYS A 58 -20.93 -13.79 -3.45
N ALA A 59 -20.91 -13.97 -2.13
CA ALA A 59 -21.14 -12.87 -1.19
C ALA A 59 -19.98 -11.87 -1.23
N VAL A 60 -18.74 -12.37 -1.25
CA VAL A 60 -17.54 -11.54 -1.39
C VAL A 60 -17.50 -10.85 -2.76
N ALA A 61 -17.77 -11.60 -3.83
CA ALA A 61 -17.80 -11.10 -5.20
C ALA A 61 -18.76 -9.91 -5.39
N ALA A 62 -19.95 -9.95 -4.77
CA ALA A 62 -20.90 -8.84 -4.81
C ALA A 62 -20.29 -7.55 -4.24
N GLY A 63 -19.68 -7.63 -3.05
CA GLY A 63 -18.99 -6.50 -2.44
C GLY A 63 -17.82 -5.99 -3.29
N LEU A 64 -16.97 -6.89 -3.80
CA LEU A 64 -15.85 -6.50 -4.65
C LEU A 64 -16.30 -5.85 -5.97
N ALA A 65 -17.37 -6.34 -6.58
CA ALA A 65 -17.95 -5.78 -7.80
C ALA A 65 -18.48 -4.36 -7.59
N GLU A 66 -19.13 -4.09 -6.46
CA GLU A 66 -19.57 -2.73 -6.10
C GLU A 66 -18.39 -1.75 -6.02
N HIS A 67 -17.28 -2.16 -5.41
CA HIS A 67 -16.06 -1.35 -5.34
C HIS A 67 -15.47 -1.12 -6.75
N LEU A 68 -15.33 -2.18 -7.54
CA LEU A 68 -14.82 -2.05 -8.92
C LEU A 68 -15.67 -1.08 -9.74
N VAL A 69 -17.00 -1.21 -9.71
CA VAL A 69 -17.92 -0.33 -10.46
C VAL A 69 -17.87 1.11 -9.97
N ARG A 70 -17.67 1.33 -8.67
CA ARG A 70 -17.56 2.67 -8.08
C ARG A 70 -16.29 3.41 -8.56
N HIS A 71 -15.19 2.68 -8.74
CA HIS A 71 -13.88 3.29 -9.02
C HIS A 71 -13.40 3.14 -10.48
N GLY A 72 -13.95 2.20 -11.23
CA GLY A 72 -13.69 2.01 -12.66
C GLY A 72 -14.90 2.37 -13.51
N ARG A 73 -14.68 3.09 -14.61
CA ARG A 73 -15.77 3.63 -15.45
C ARG A 73 -16.04 2.86 -16.74
N GLU A 74 -15.04 2.20 -17.30
CA GLU A 74 -15.16 1.53 -18.60
C GLU A 74 -15.18 0.01 -18.42
N GLY A 75 -14.02 -0.64 -18.41
CA GLY A 75 -13.89 -2.09 -18.32
C GLY A 75 -13.06 -2.57 -17.14
N PHE A 76 -13.07 -3.89 -16.94
CA PHE A 76 -12.29 -4.59 -15.93
C PHE A 76 -11.60 -5.82 -16.49
N PHE A 77 -10.35 -6.02 -16.07
CA PHE A 77 -9.67 -7.32 -16.16
C PHE A 77 -9.76 -8.01 -14.80
N LEU A 78 -10.22 -9.26 -14.80
CA LEU A 78 -10.42 -10.06 -13.60
C LEU A 78 -9.46 -11.25 -13.64
N ILE A 79 -8.73 -11.47 -12.55
CA ILE A 79 -7.71 -12.50 -12.47
C ILE A 79 -7.85 -13.19 -11.12
N ALA A 80 -7.90 -14.52 -11.08
CA ALA A 80 -7.77 -15.27 -9.82
C ALA A 80 -6.57 -16.20 -9.86
N LEU A 81 -5.83 -16.25 -8.75
CA LEU A 81 -4.61 -17.03 -8.61
C LEU A 81 -4.79 -18.00 -7.43
N SER A 82 -4.62 -19.30 -7.66
CA SER A 82 -4.62 -20.31 -6.59
C SER A 82 -3.95 -21.59 -7.07
N ALA A 83 -3.25 -22.29 -6.19
CA ALA A 83 -2.77 -23.64 -6.50
C ALA A 83 -3.92 -24.61 -6.86
N ASP A 84 -5.16 -24.29 -6.47
CA ASP A 84 -6.38 -24.97 -6.92
C ASP A 84 -7.05 -24.16 -8.05
N ALA A 85 -6.80 -24.55 -9.29
CA ALA A 85 -7.34 -23.88 -10.48
C ALA A 85 -8.87 -23.78 -10.46
N GLU A 86 -9.57 -24.79 -9.94
CA GLU A 86 -11.03 -24.79 -9.86
C GLU A 86 -11.52 -23.77 -8.83
N ARG A 87 -10.83 -23.63 -7.70
CA ARG A 87 -11.11 -22.57 -6.72
C ARG A 87 -10.93 -21.18 -7.31
N ALA A 88 -9.83 -20.95 -8.03
CA ALA A 88 -9.60 -19.68 -8.72
C ALA A 88 -10.70 -19.40 -9.76
N ARG A 89 -11.06 -20.41 -10.56
CA ARG A 89 -12.14 -20.33 -11.55
C ARG A 89 -13.48 -19.95 -10.92
N ILE A 90 -13.88 -20.61 -9.83
CA ILE A 90 -15.14 -20.31 -9.13
C ILE A 90 -15.15 -18.86 -8.65
N MET A 91 -14.06 -18.38 -8.06
CA MET A 91 -13.99 -17.01 -7.54
C MET A 91 -14.04 -15.96 -8.66
N VAL A 92 -13.25 -16.12 -9.72
CA VAL A 92 -13.24 -15.14 -10.82
C VAL A 92 -14.57 -15.14 -11.59
N THR A 93 -15.21 -16.31 -11.72
CA THR A 93 -16.54 -16.45 -12.32
C THR A 93 -17.60 -15.75 -11.47
N ALA A 94 -17.56 -15.94 -10.14
CA ALA A 94 -18.48 -15.24 -9.24
C ALA A 94 -18.31 -13.71 -9.32
N LEU A 95 -17.07 -13.22 -9.41
CA LEU A 95 -16.78 -11.79 -9.57
C LEU A 95 -17.26 -11.25 -10.92
N ARG A 96 -17.05 -11.99 -12.01
CA ARG A 96 -17.58 -11.65 -13.34
C ARG A 96 -19.10 -11.53 -13.30
N ASP A 97 -19.78 -12.51 -12.71
CA ASP A 97 -21.25 -12.57 -12.68
C ASP A 97 -21.88 -11.48 -11.79
N ALA A 98 -21.10 -10.95 -10.84
CA ALA A 98 -21.51 -9.82 -10.00
C ALA A 98 -21.34 -8.46 -10.71
N LEU A 99 -20.55 -8.39 -11.78
CA LEU A 99 -20.34 -7.15 -12.55
C LEU A 99 -21.47 -6.91 -13.56
N PRO A 100 -21.72 -5.64 -13.93
CA PRO A 100 -22.64 -5.31 -15.00
C PRO A 100 -22.21 -5.96 -16.33
N VAL A 101 -23.18 -6.43 -17.10
CA VAL A 101 -22.95 -7.06 -18.40
C VAL A 101 -22.10 -6.17 -19.32
N GLY A 102 -21.10 -6.76 -19.96
CA GLY A 102 -20.20 -6.06 -20.89
C GLY A 102 -19.05 -5.29 -20.24
N ARG A 103 -18.91 -5.32 -18.90
CA ARG A 103 -17.83 -4.63 -18.20
C ARG A 103 -16.62 -5.50 -17.89
N SER A 104 -16.73 -6.82 -17.93
CA SER A 104 -15.59 -7.75 -17.80
C SER A 104 -14.97 -7.99 -19.17
N TRP A 105 -13.85 -7.33 -19.47
CA TRP A 105 -13.18 -7.42 -20.78
C TRP A 105 -12.21 -8.59 -20.86
N LEU A 106 -11.64 -8.99 -19.73
CA LEU A 106 -10.76 -10.14 -19.61
C LEU A 106 -11.05 -10.88 -18.30
N VAL A 107 -11.13 -12.20 -18.37
CA VAL A 107 -11.34 -13.06 -17.20
C VAL A 107 -10.34 -14.21 -17.27
N LEU A 108 -9.39 -14.22 -16.34
CA LEU A 108 -8.34 -15.22 -16.22
C LEU A 108 -8.42 -15.93 -14.87
N TRP A 109 -8.05 -17.19 -14.84
CA TRP A 109 -7.65 -17.88 -13.61
C TRP A 109 -6.39 -18.68 -13.88
N ALA A 110 -5.52 -18.78 -12.88
CA ALA A 110 -4.27 -19.48 -13.01
C ALA A 110 -3.95 -20.28 -11.74
N ASP A 111 -3.27 -21.41 -11.94
CA ASP A 111 -2.57 -22.13 -10.89
C ASP A 111 -1.07 -21.84 -10.92
N GLU A 112 -0.22 -22.74 -10.45
CA GLU A 112 1.22 -22.52 -10.41
C GLU A 112 1.87 -22.52 -11.81
N ASP A 113 1.31 -23.29 -12.76
CA ASP A 113 1.97 -23.61 -14.03
C ASP A 113 1.10 -23.26 -15.26
N ARG A 114 -0.21 -23.07 -15.07
CA ARG A 114 -1.18 -22.93 -16.15
C ARG A 114 -2.13 -21.77 -15.93
N VAL A 115 -2.45 -21.11 -17.04
CA VAL A 115 -3.46 -20.06 -17.12
C VAL A 115 -4.61 -20.50 -18.01
N TRP A 116 -5.81 -20.16 -17.60
CA TRP A 116 -7.03 -20.34 -18.36
C TRP A 116 -7.73 -18.99 -18.55
N SER A 117 -8.57 -18.92 -19.57
CA SER A 117 -9.34 -17.74 -19.88
C SER A 117 -10.76 -18.09 -20.30
N ALA A 118 -11.70 -17.17 -20.04
CA ALA A 118 -13.04 -17.25 -20.62
C ALA A 118 -13.11 -16.74 -22.08
N VAL A 119 -11.98 -16.35 -22.67
CA VAL A 119 -11.90 -15.87 -24.05
C VAL A 119 -12.19 -17.03 -25.03
N PRO A 120 -13.04 -16.82 -26.06
CA PRO A 120 -13.33 -17.84 -27.06
C PRO A 120 -12.05 -18.37 -27.74
N GLY A 121 -11.95 -19.70 -27.86
CA GLY A 121 -10.78 -20.36 -28.48
C GLY A 121 -9.61 -20.63 -27.54
N HIS A 122 -9.71 -20.26 -26.26
CA HIS A 122 -8.72 -20.66 -25.27
C HIS A 122 -8.76 -22.17 -25.00
N PRO A 123 -7.62 -22.87 -24.91
CA PRO A 123 -7.59 -24.29 -24.54
C PRO A 123 -8.25 -24.57 -23.19
N GLU A 124 -9.10 -25.62 -23.13
CA GLU A 124 -9.74 -26.09 -21.89
C GLU A 124 -8.73 -26.62 -20.87
N GLU A 125 -7.62 -27.21 -21.35
CA GLU A 125 -6.52 -27.69 -20.51
C GLU A 125 -5.62 -26.55 -19.97
N GLY A 126 -5.91 -25.31 -20.36
CA GLY A 126 -5.08 -24.16 -20.04
C GLY A 126 -3.79 -24.10 -20.86
N VAL A 127 -3.12 -22.97 -20.78
CA VAL A 127 -1.84 -22.72 -21.44
C VAL A 127 -0.74 -22.66 -20.38
N ALA A 128 0.38 -23.32 -20.64
CA ALA A 128 1.52 -23.26 -19.74
C ALA A 128 2.09 -21.85 -19.69
N TYR A 129 2.44 -21.37 -18.50
CA TYR A 129 3.09 -20.08 -18.28
C TYR A 129 4.14 -20.22 -17.18
N ALA A 130 5.02 -19.24 -17.05
CA ALA A 130 6.01 -19.25 -15.98
C ALA A 130 6.24 -17.83 -15.45
N LEU A 131 6.30 -17.69 -14.13
CA LEU A 131 6.73 -16.45 -13.51
C LEU A 131 8.24 -16.32 -13.58
N ASP A 132 8.73 -15.26 -14.21
CA ASP A 132 10.15 -14.94 -14.31
C ASP A 132 10.49 -13.67 -13.51
N ARG A 133 11.33 -13.81 -12.49
CA ARG A 133 11.85 -12.67 -11.69
C ARG A 133 12.70 -11.69 -12.52
N HIS A 134 13.12 -12.09 -13.71
CA HIS A 134 13.87 -11.27 -14.66
C HIS A 134 13.00 -10.76 -15.82
N HIS A 135 11.68 -10.97 -15.75
CA HIS A 135 10.75 -10.43 -16.72
C HIS A 135 10.89 -8.91 -16.84
N GLU A 136 10.73 -8.36 -18.05
CA GLU A 136 10.99 -6.95 -18.34
C GLU A 136 10.23 -5.99 -17.41
N ALA A 137 8.95 -6.29 -17.14
CA ALA A 137 8.13 -5.53 -16.20
C ALA A 137 8.78 -5.41 -14.81
N ILE A 138 9.31 -6.51 -14.28
CA ILE A 138 9.94 -6.59 -12.97
C ILE A 138 11.27 -5.83 -12.98
N VAL A 139 12.11 -6.07 -13.98
CA VAL A 139 13.41 -5.40 -14.11
C VAL A 139 13.23 -3.88 -14.20
N ARG A 140 12.26 -3.40 -14.98
CA ARG A 140 11.93 -1.97 -15.07
C ARG A 140 11.46 -1.40 -13.74
N ALA A 141 10.55 -2.08 -13.05
CA ALA A 141 10.07 -1.64 -11.73
C ALA A 141 11.22 -1.53 -10.71
N VAL A 142 12.11 -2.53 -10.67
CA VAL A 142 13.28 -2.54 -9.78
C VAL A 142 14.28 -1.43 -10.15
N ALA A 143 14.55 -1.22 -11.44
CA ALA A 143 15.39 -0.12 -11.90
C ALA A 143 14.82 1.26 -11.52
N GLN A 144 13.49 1.38 -11.44
CA GLN A 144 12.79 2.56 -10.94
C GLN A 144 12.72 2.62 -9.40
N GLY A 145 13.45 1.75 -8.69
CA GLY A 145 13.58 1.76 -7.24
C GLY A 145 12.42 1.11 -6.47
N GLN A 146 11.57 0.32 -7.14
CA GLN A 146 10.56 -0.50 -6.50
C GLN A 146 11.19 -1.77 -5.92
N VAL A 147 10.78 -2.14 -4.71
CA VAL A 147 11.11 -3.43 -4.09
C VAL A 147 9.90 -4.35 -4.26
N ILE A 148 10.12 -5.50 -4.89
CA ILE A 148 9.11 -6.55 -5.09
C ILE A 148 9.43 -7.68 -4.14
N LEU A 149 8.54 -7.89 -3.17
CA LEU A 149 8.69 -8.90 -2.12
C LEU A 149 8.17 -10.27 -2.55
N ALA A 150 8.61 -11.32 -1.86
CA ALA A 150 8.19 -12.69 -2.16
C ALA A 150 6.72 -12.92 -1.80
N ASP A 151 6.25 -12.32 -0.71
CA ASP A 151 4.87 -12.41 -0.27
C ASP A 151 4.42 -11.16 0.51
N ARG A 152 3.11 -11.09 0.76
CA ARG A 152 2.49 -9.98 1.51
C ARG A 152 2.97 -9.93 2.97
N SER A 153 3.30 -11.06 3.58
CA SER A 153 3.72 -11.10 4.98
C SER A 153 5.06 -10.40 5.17
N GLU A 154 5.92 -10.39 4.16
CA GLU A 154 7.17 -9.62 4.17
C GLU A 154 6.94 -8.09 4.26
N LEU A 155 5.80 -7.58 3.77
CA LEU A 155 5.48 -6.14 3.92
C LEU A 155 5.34 -5.75 5.39
N ALA A 156 4.91 -6.68 6.26
CA ALA A 156 4.79 -6.41 7.69
C ALA A 156 6.18 -6.16 8.32
N ASN A 157 7.24 -6.77 7.78
CA ASN A 157 8.61 -6.60 8.25
C ASN A 157 9.17 -5.22 7.91
N GLU A 158 8.62 -4.50 6.92
CA GLU A 158 9.06 -3.14 6.59
C GLU A 158 8.79 -2.16 7.75
N VAL A 159 7.75 -2.43 8.55
CA VAL A 159 7.27 -1.55 9.63
C VAL A 159 7.33 -2.18 11.02
N ALA A 160 7.58 -3.49 11.11
CA ALA A 160 7.69 -4.18 12.40
C ALA A 160 9.07 -3.93 13.04
N PRO A 161 9.12 -3.85 14.38
CA PRO A 161 10.37 -3.83 15.11
C PRO A 161 11.20 -5.09 14.78
N PRO A 162 12.55 -4.99 14.72
CA PRO A 162 13.41 -6.15 14.54
C PRO A 162 13.20 -7.21 15.63
N ALA A 163 13.32 -8.50 15.28
CA ALA A 163 13.09 -9.60 16.22
C ALA A 163 14.05 -9.62 17.42
N GLU A 164 15.27 -9.09 17.26
CA GLU A 164 16.30 -9.02 18.30
C GLU A 164 16.44 -7.60 18.89
N GLN A 165 15.40 -6.78 18.81
CA GLN A 165 15.46 -5.43 19.35
C GLN A 165 15.53 -5.46 20.89
N ASP A 166 16.50 -4.72 21.44
CA ASP A 166 16.61 -4.49 22.88
C ASP A 166 15.49 -3.53 23.31
N GLU A 167 14.35 -4.10 23.74
CA GLU A 167 13.15 -3.36 24.16
C GLU A 167 13.46 -2.38 25.31
N GLU A 168 14.28 -2.79 26.29
CA GLU A 168 14.62 -1.94 27.44
C GLU A 168 15.51 -0.75 27.04
N ARG A 169 16.43 -0.94 26.10
CA ARG A 169 17.19 0.18 25.51
C ARG A 169 16.27 1.10 24.72
N LEU A 170 15.35 0.55 23.93
CA LEU A 170 14.43 1.33 23.11
C LEU A 170 13.50 2.19 23.97
N ASP A 171 12.91 1.62 25.01
CA ASP A 171 12.02 2.32 25.93
C ASP A 171 12.75 3.47 26.64
N ARG A 172 13.98 3.23 27.12
CA ARG A 172 14.82 4.30 27.69
C ARG A 172 15.10 5.43 26.69
N THR A 173 15.33 5.12 25.42
CA THR A 173 15.53 6.15 24.39
C THR A 173 14.24 6.97 24.16
N HIS A 174 13.07 6.33 24.20
CA HIS A 174 11.78 7.04 24.12
C HIS A 174 11.53 7.91 25.35
N ASP A 175 11.81 7.41 26.55
CA ASP A 175 11.66 8.17 27.80
C ASP A 175 12.50 9.45 27.75
N VAL A 176 13.78 9.35 27.35
CA VAL A 176 14.65 10.51 27.20
C VAL A 176 14.13 11.49 26.14
N ALA A 177 13.62 10.98 25.01
CA ALA A 177 13.05 11.84 23.97
C ALA A 177 11.76 12.52 24.44
N LEU A 178 10.89 11.81 25.16
CA LEU A 178 9.66 12.31 25.74
C LEU A 178 9.93 13.35 26.82
N GLU A 179 10.86 13.10 27.74
CA GLU A 179 11.29 14.05 28.76
C GLU A 179 11.75 15.37 28.13
N ARG A 180 12.63 15.30 27.13
CA ARG A 180 13.08 16.50 26.38
C ARG A 180 11.93 17.24 25.71
N PHE A 181 10.95 16.51 25.16
CA PHE A 181 9.76 17.11 24.55
C PHE A 181 8.89 17.81 25.59
N LEU A 182 8.62 17.16 26.73
CA LEU A 182 7.82 17.71 27.83
C LEU A 182 8.50 18.91 28.51
N GLU A 183 9.82 18.86 28.69
CA GLU A 183 10.61 20.00 29.16
C GLU A 183 10.45 21.21 28.24
N ARG A 184 10.57 21.02 26.92
CA ARG A 184 10.33 22.10 25.94
C ARG A 184 8.89 22.62 26.01
N ALA A 185 7.91 21.73 26.15
CA ALA A 185 6.49 22.07 26.22
C ALA A 185 6.12 22.89 27.47
N THR A 186 6.82 22.66 28.59
CA THR A 186 6.56 23.33 29.87
C THR A 186 7.35 24.62 30.06
N THR A 187 8.47 24.77 29.36
CA THR A 187 9.38 25.93 29.49
C THR A 187 9.23 26.98 28.38
N THR A 188 8.50 26.66 27.31
CA THR A 188 8.32 27.53 26.15
C THR A 188 6.86 27.98 26.02
N ASP A 189 6.64 29.21 25.56
CA ASP A 189 5.31 29.67 25.16
C ASP A 189 4.65 28.69 24.17
N PRO A 190 3.35 28.33 24.34
CA PRO A 190 2.70 27.29 23.53
C PRO A 190 2.76 27.51 22.01
N ALA A 191 2.62 28.76 21.54
CA ALA A 191 2.65 29.05 20.10
C ALA A 191 4.06 28.90 19.53
N ARG A 192 5.07 29.38 20.28
CA ARG A 192 6.48 29.21 19.92
C ARG A 192 6.92 27.75 19.97
N PHE A 193 6.45 27.00 20.96
CA PHE A 193 6.70 25.57 21.10
C PHE A 193 6.24 24.80 19.86
N LEU A 194 4.96 24.91 19.48
CA LEU A 194 4.44 24.19 18.31
C LEU A 194 5.15 24.59 17.01
N THR A 195 5.50 25.88 16.86
CA THR A 195 6.27 26.35 15.70
C THR A 195 7.66 25.71 15.64
N ALA A 196 8.36 25.64 16.78
CA ALA A 196 9.68 25.03 16.87
C ALA A 196 9.65 23.51 16.63
N GLU A 197 8.67 22.79 17.19
CA GLU A 197 8.56 21.34 16.99
C GLU A 197 8.19 20.98 15.55
N ARG A 198 7.32 21.77 14.89
CA ARG A 198 7.04 21.62 13.45
C ARG A 198 8.30 21.85 12.60
N ALA A 199 9.08 22.88 12.90
CA ALA A 199 10.33 23.15 12.20
C ALA A 199 11.37 22.04 12.41
N ARG A 200 11.44 21.46 13.61
CA ARG A 200 12.32 20.32 13.93
C ARG A 200 11.96 19.09 13.12
N VAL A 201 10.68 18.73 13.05
CA VAL A 201 10.23 17.61 12.22
C VAL A 201 10.50 17.88 10.74
N ALA A 202 10.17 19.08 10.25
CA ALA A 202 10.44 19.45 8.86
C ALA A 202 11.93 19.30 8.50
N HIS A 203 12.83 19.75 9.38
CA HIS A 203 14.27 19.62 9.17
C HIS A 203 14.74 18.16 9.08
N LEU A 204 14.26 17.28 9.97
CA LEU A 204 14.60 15.85 9.93
C LEU A 204 14.03 15.16 8.69
N VAL A 205 12.81 15.51 8.29
CA VAL A 205 12.18 15.01 7.06
C VAL A 205 12.98 15.45 5.83
N GLU A 206 13.36 16.73 5.74
CA GLU A 206 14.17 17.26 4.64
C GLU A 206 15.53 16.56 4.55
N ARG A 207 16.20 16.33 5.68
CA ARG A 207 17.45 15.57 5.74
C ARG A 207 17.27 14.15 5.18
N ALA A 208 16.24 13.44 5.63
CA ALA A 208 15.96 12.08 5.17
C ALA A 208 15.62 12.03 3.67
N LEU A 209 14.80 12.96 3.17
CA LEU A 209 14.48 13.06 1.75
C LEU A 209 15.70 13.45 0.90
N GLY A 210 16.64 14.19 1.47
CA GLY A 210 17.96 14.47 0.90
C GLY A 210 18.92 13.27 0.91
N GLY A 211 18.51 12.11 1.43
CA GLY A 211 19.30 10.88 1.46
C GLY A 211 20.26 10.77 2.64
N ALA A 212 20.09 11.59 3.69
CA ALA A 212 20.87 11.44 4.91
C ALA A 212 20.42 10.20 5.70
N ASP A 213 21.38 9.43 6.19
CA ASP A 213 21.13 8.40 7.19
C ASP A 213 20.85 9.07 8.54
N LEU A 214 19.61 8.92 9.02
CA LEU A 214 19.22 9.40 10.35
C LEU A 214 19.64 8.39 11.40
N ALA A 215 20.15 8.89 12.53
CA ALA A 215 20.48 8.06 13.68
C ALA A 215 19.20 7.51 14.34
N GLU A 216 19.34 6.44 15.13
CA GLU A 216 18.21 5.84 15.86
C GLU A 216 17.53 6.88 16.77
N GLU A 217 18.31 7.76 17.38
CA GLU A 217 17.82 8.85 18.23
C GLU A 217 16.98 9.88 17.45
N ASP A 218 17.37 10.21 16.22
CA ASP A 218 16.60 11.12 15.34
C ASP A 218 15.25 10.48 14.95
N LEU A 219 15.25 9.16 14.70
CA LEU A 219 14.03 8.41 14.36
C LEU A 219 13.08 8.26 15.57
N VAL A 220 13.62 7.98 16.76
CA VAL A 220 12.85 7.96 18.01
C VAL A 220 12.30 9.35 18.33
N GLU A 221 13.09 10.41 18.11
CA GLU A 221 12.59 11.78 18.25
C GLU A 221 11.41 12.03 17.30
N LEU A 222 11.48 11.63 16.03
CA LEU A 222 10.33 11.73 15.11
C LEU A 222 9.09 10.98 15.60
N ALA A 223 9.24 9.78 16.19
CA ALA A 223 8.13 9.03 16.76
C ALA A 223 7.45 9.80 17.91
N VAL A 224 8.25 10.34 18.84
CA VAL A 224 7.74 11.15 19.95
C VAL A 224 7.07 12.44 19.45
N LEU A 225 7.71 13.18 18.55
CA LEU A 225 7.17 14.45 18.03
C LEU A 225 5.83 14.27 17.32
N THR A 226 5.70 13.20 16.53
CA THR A 226 4.46 12.92 15.78
C THR A 226 3.34 12.31 16.63
N SER A 227 3.58 11.98 17.90
CA SER A 227 2.50 11.67 18.84
C SER A 227 1.60 12.89 19.13
N SER A 228 2.14 14.11 18.98
CA SER A 228 1.37 15.35 19.03
C SER A 228 0.60 15.56 17.73
N MET A 229 -0.73 15.56 17.81
CA MET A 229 -1.60 15.79 16.63
C MET A 229 -1.25 17.08 15.88
N ASN A 230 -0.91 18.16 16.60
CA ASN A 230 -0.56 19.44 15.98
C ASN A 230 0.72 19.40 15.15
N VAL A 231 1.65 18.49 15.48
CA VAL A 231 2.90 18.30 14.76
C VAL A 231 2.70 17.30 13.63
N ARG A 232 2.05 16.16 13.91
CA ARG A 232 1.68 15.14 12.92
C ARG A 232 0.86 15.72 11.76
N ASP A 233 -0.14 16.54 12.06
CA ASP A 233 -1.03 17.12 11.06
C ASP A 233 -0.35 18.24 10.25
N ALA A 234 0.84 18.69 10.66
CA ALA A 234 1.69 19.55 9.82
C ALA A 234 2.55 18.74 8.84
N VAL A 235 2.87 17.48 9.17
CA VAL A 235 3.60 16.56 8.28
C VAL A 235 2.70 16.00 7.20
N TRP A 236 1.50 15.53 7.59
CA TRP A 236 0.60 14.78 6.73
C TRP A 236 0.33 15.47 5.37
N PRO A 237 -0.01 16.77 5.29
CA PRO A 237 -0.25 17.45 4.01
C PRO A 237 0.98 17.46 3.10
N GLY A 238 2.19 17.39 3.68
CA GLY A 238 3.45 17.36 2.93
C GLY A 238 3.72 16.05 2.20
N ILE A 239 2.92 14.99 2.42
CA ILE A 239 3.10 13.70 1.74
C ILE A 239 2.36 13.74 0.38
N GLY A 240 3.10 14.05 -0.68
CA GLY A 240 2.63 14.13 -2.07
C GLY A 240 3.08 12.93 -2.90
N ARG A 241 2.51 12.75 -4.10
CA ARG A 241 2.92 11.65 -5.02
C ARG A 241 4.40 11.71 -5.40
N ASP A 242 4.96 12.91 -5.49
CA ASP A 242 6.33 13.21 -5.87
C ASP A 242 7.35 12.78 -4.80
N ASN A 243 6.98 12.82 -3.52
CA ASN A 243 7.85 12.44 -2.40
C ASN A 243 7.40 11.17 -1.66
N ALA A 244 6.27 10.56 -2.05
CA ALA A 244 5.63 9.44 -1.36
C ALA A 244 6.59 8.28 -1.05
N ARG A 245 7.48 7.95 -1.98
CA ARG A 245 8.47 6.87 -1.78
C ARG A 245 9.49 7.20 -0.69
N GLY A 246 10.01 8.43 -0.68
CA GLY A 246 10.93 8.88 0.36
C GLY A 246 10.25 8.96 1.73
N MET A 247 9.03 9.51 1.75
CA MET A 247 8.20 9.56 2.95
C MET A 247 7.90 8.17 3.51
N HIS A 248 7.52 7.22 2.65
CA HIS A 248 7.26 5.85 3.07
C HIS A 248 8.50 5.20 3.70
N ARG A 249 9.68 5.35 3.09
CA ARG A 249 10.94 4.83 3.65
C ARG A 249 11.25 5.44 5.03
N LEU A 250 11.10 6.76 5.18
CA LEU A 250 11.33 7.45 6.45
C LEU A 250 10.36 6.94 7.52
N TRP A 251 9.06 7.00 7.27
CA TRP A 251 8.05 6.66 8.28
C TRP A 251 8.04 5.16 8.59
N ALA A 252 8.38 4.29 7.64
CA ALA A 252 8.62 2.88 7.91
C ALA A 252 9.82 2.70 8.86
N ALA A 253 10.93 3.41 8.63
CA ALA A 253 12.08 3.37 9.53
C ALA A 253 11.74 3.87 10.94
N VAL A 254 10.99 4.98 11.05
CA VAL A 254 10.48 5.48 12.34
C VAL A 254 9.58 4.43 13.00
N SER A 255 8.69 3.77 12.25
CA SER A 255 7.78 2.75 12.79
C SER A 255 8.50 1.53 13.36
N ARG A 256 9.65 1.14 12.79
CA ARG A 256 10.47 0.02 13.30
C ARG A 256 11.17 0.32 14.63
N VAL A 257 11.38 1.59 14.94
CA VAL A 257 12.03 2.03 16.18
C VAL A 257 11.06 2.77 17.10
N ALA A 258 9.75 2.72 16.84
CA ALA A 258 8.75 3.31 17.73
C ALA A 258 8.27 2.26 18.73
N SER A 259 8.31 2.56 20.03
CA SER A 259 7.66 1.72 21.03
C SER A 259 6.13 1.73 20.82
N PRO A 260 5.39 0.74 21.35
CA PRO A 260 3.96 0.57 21.07
C PRO A 260 3.11 1.84 21.26
N ASP A 261 3.44 2.67 22.24
CA ASP A 261 2.70 3.90 22.57
C ASP A 261 2.91 5.02 21.55
N PHE A 262 4.05 5.03 20.84
CA PHE A 262 4.40 6.05 19.84
C PHE A 262 4.21 5.58 18.40
N ALA A 263 4.06 4.27 18.17
CA ALA A 263 3.95 3.68 16.85
C ALA A 263 2.69 4.04 16.01
N PRO A 264 1.50 4.31 16.56
CA PRO A 264 0.30 4.53 15.74
C PRO A 264 0.42 5.69 14.74
N ALA A 265 1.04 6.81 15.12
CA ALA A 265 1.24 7.96 14.24
C ALA A 265 2.15 7.68 13.04
N PRO A 266 3.41 7.21 13.21
CA PRO A 266 4.30 6.90 12.11
C PRO A 266 3.77 5.75 11.23
N LEU A 267 3.05 4.77 11.80
CA LEU A 267 2.40 3.72 10.99
C LEU A 267 1.32 4.30 10.07
N CYS A 268 0.52 5.24 10.56
CA CYS A 268 -0.47 5.93 9.72
C CYS A 268 0.17 6.79 8.63
N LEU A 269 1.26 7.49 8.94
CA LEU A 269 2.02 8.27 7.95
C LEU A 269 2.66 7.36 6.89
N THR A 270 3.18 6.19 7.31
CA THR A 270 3.71 5.14 6.42
C THR A 270 2.62 4.63 5.48
N GLY A 271 1.43 4.36 6.04
CA GLY A 271 0.29 3.86 5.28
C GLY A 271 -0.25 4.89 4.29
N PHE A 272 -0.33 6.16 4.68
CA PHE A 272 -0.72 7.25 3.78
C PHE A 272 0.28 7.46 2.65
N ALA A 273 1.58 7.41 2.94
CA ALA A 273 2.61 7.48 1.91
C ALA A 273 2.54 6.30 0.93
N ALA A 274 2.28 5.08 1.42
CA ALA A 274 2.03 3.91 0.57
C ALA A 274 0.80 4.09 -0.33
N TRP A 275 -0.28 4.63 0.21
CA TRP A 275 -1.48 4.94 -0.57
C TRP A 275 -1.18 5.99 -1.66
N GLN A 276 -0.41 7.03 -1.37
CA GLN A 276 0.03 8.02 -2.38
C GLN A 276 0.88 7.40 -3.50
N MET A 277 1.63 6.33 -3.23
CA MET A 277 2.33 5.54 -4.25
C MET A 277 1.39 4.66 -5.10
N GLY A 278 0.10 4.56 -4.74
CA GLY A 278 -0.85 3.64 -5.34
C GLY A 278 -0.68 2.19 -4.85
N ASP A 279 0.00 1.99 -3.72
CA ASP A 279 0.23 0.70 -3.09
C ASP A 279 -0.70 0.53 -1.88
N GLY A 280 -1.94 0.13 -2.18
CA GLY A 280 -2.95 -0.12 -1.15
C GLY A 280 -2.61 -1.29 -0.21
N ALA A 281 -1.77 -2.23 -0.65
CA ALA A 281 -1.40 -3.38 0.17
C ALA A 281 -0.44 -2.96 1.30
N ARG A 282 0.63 -2.21 0.98
CA ARG A 282 1.50 -1.58 1.99
C ARG A 282 0.70 -0.66 2.91
N ALA A 283 -0.23 0.11 2.34
CA ALA A 283 -1.09 0.99 3.12
C ALA A 283 -1.90 0.21 4.17
N LEU A 284 -2.59 -0.84 3.75
CA LEU A 284 -3.37 -1.70 4.64
C LEU A 284 -2.51 -2.37 5.70
N VAL A 285 -1.34 -2.89 5.35
CA VAL A 285 -0.43 -3.56 6.31
C VAL A 285 -0.01 -2.60 7.43
N ALA A 286 0.36 -1.36 7.09
CA ALA A 286 0.76 -0.36 8.08
C ALA A 286 -0.42 0.06 8.97
N LEU A 287 -1.60 0.31 8.40
CA LEU A 287 -2.79 0.72 9.14
C LEU A 287 -3.34 -0.39 10.05
N ASP A 288 -3.36 -1.63 9.58
CA ASP A 288 -3.79 -2.80 10.34
C ASP A 288 -2.89 -3.01 11.57
N ARG A 289 -1.58 -2.76 11.46
CA ARG A 289 -0.69 -2.72 12.63
C ARG A 289 -1.03 -1.55 13.56
N ALA A 290 -1.27 -0.35 13.04
CA ALA A 290 -1.60 0.82 13.86
C ALA A 290 -2.87 0.59 14.69
N LEU A 291 -3.91 0.01 14.07
CA LEU A 291 -5.21 -0.27 14.71
C LEU A 291 -5.17 -1.50 15.62
N ARG A 292 -4.25 -2.44 15.43
CA ARG A 292 -3.99 -3.47 16.44
C ARG A 292 -3.38 -2.91 17.72
N LEU A 293 -2.50 -1.91 17.59
CA LEU A 293 -1.85 -1.26 18.74
C LEU A 293 -2.82 -0.31 19.46
N GLU A 294 -3.53 0.54 18.73
CA GLU A 294 -4.57 1.43 19.27
C GLU A 294 -5.83 1.38 18.40
N PRO A 295 -6.83 0.54 18.76
CA PRO A 295 -8.03 0.32 17.97
C PRO A 295 -8.89 1.57 17.72
N ARG A 296 -8.75 2.62 18.52
CA ARG A 296 -9.50 3.87 18.37
C ARG A 296 -8.65 5.00 17.80
N TYR A 297 -7.48 4.70 17.24
CA TYR A 297 -6.60 5.73 16.68
C TYR A 297 -7.27 6.40 15.48
N ARG A 298 -7.75 7.63 15.68
CA ARG A 298 -8.62 8.34 14.73
C ARG A 298 -8.05 8.47 13.32
N MET A 299 -6.76 8.76 13.19
CA MET A 299 -6.11 8.84 11.87
C MET A 299 -6.09 7.48 11.18
N GLY A 300 -5.87 6.40 11.93
CA GLY A 300 -5.89 5.03 11.41
C GLY A 300 -7.27 4.68 10.85
N LEU A 301 -8.33 4.96 11.62
CA LEU A 301 -9.71 4.74 11.19
C LEU A 301 -10.07 5.57 9.95
N LEU A 302 -9.72 6.85 9.91
CA LEU A 302 -9.96 7.71 8.75
C LEU A 302 -9.26 7.19 7.48
N LEU A 303 -8.00 6.76 7.60
CA LEU A 303 -7.27 6.21 6.46
C LEU A 303 -7.79 4.84 6.04
N GLN A 304 -8.26 4.03 6.99
CA GLN A 304 -8.95 2.78 6.70
C GLN A 304 -10.23 3.04 5.90
N ASP A 305 -11.06 4.00 6.33
CA ASP A 305 -12.27 4.39 5.60
C ASP A 305 -11.96 4.86 4.17
N VAL A 306 -10.86 5.60 3.97
CA VAL A 306 -10.40 6.05 2.64
C VAL A 306 -10.03 4.86 1.74
N LEU A 307 -9.30 3.87 2.29
CA LEU A 307 -8.91 2.66 1.55
C LEU A 307 -10.11 1.76 1.24
N GLU A 308 -10.99 1.55 2.21
CA GLU A 308 -12.21 0.77 2.05
C GLU A 308 -13.16 1.43 1.06
N ALA A 309 -13.27 2.76 1.11
CA ALA A 309 -14.03 3.53 0.12
C ALA A 309 -13.35 3.62 -1.25
N GLY A 310 -12.20 2.97 -1.46
CA GLY A 310 -11.49 2.87 -2.74
C GLY A 310 -11.09 4.21 -3.37
N VAL A 311 -10.92 5.25 -2.55
CA VAL A 311 -10.60 6.60 -3.05
C VAL A 311 -9.26 6.56 -3.77
N HIS A 312 -9.24 7.02 -5.03
CA HIS A 312 -8.01 7.07 -5.81
C HIS A 312 -7.12 8.21 -5.29
N PRO A 313 -5.79 8.05 -5.17
CA PRO A 313 -4.93 9.11 -4.66
C PRO A 313 -4.90 10.37 -5.54
N ASP A 314 -5.34 10.32 -6.81
CA ASP A 314 -5.54 11.52 -7.64
C ASP A 314 -6.66 12.44 -7.15
N ARG A 315 -7.54 11.94 -6.28
CA ARG A 315 -8.56 12.75 -5.62
C ARG A 315 -8.01 13.55 -4.46
N TRP A 316 -6.73 13.37 -4.12
CA TRP A 316 -6.05 14.07 -3.05
C TRP A 316 -4.96 14.96 -3.64
N SER A 317 -5.21 16.26 -3.66
CA SER A 317 -4.19 17.26 -3.92
C SER A 317 -3.76 17.93 -2.60
N GLN A 318 -2.50 18.37 -2.50
CA GLN A 318 -2.04 19.14 -1.33
C GLN A 318 -2.89 20.41 -1.08
N ALA A 319 -3.60 20.90 -2.11
CA ALA A 319 -4.51 22.04 -2.00
C ALA A 319 -5.80 21.71 -1.22
N ASP A 320 -6.22 20.44 -1.17
CA ASP A 320 -7.46 20.00 -0.49
C ASP A 320 -7.35 20.02 1.04
N VAL A 321 -6.14 20.17 1.59
CA VAL A 321 -5.89 20.23 3.05
C VAL A 321 -5.82 21.67 3.58
N THR A 322 -5.77 22.66 2.68
CA THR A 322 -5.74 24.09 3.01
C THR A 322 -7.09 24.80 2.91
N ALA A 323 -8.16 24.06 2.59
CA ALA A 323 -9.55 24.54 2.53
C ALA A 323 -10.34 24.09 3.75
#